data_AF-A0A6L7XSY7-F1
#
_entry.id   AF-A0A6L7XSY7-F1
#
_cell.length_a   1.000
_cell.length_b   1.000
_cell.length_c   1.000
_cell.angle_alpha   90.00
_cell.angle_beta   90.00
_cell.angle_gamma   90.00
#
_symmetry.space_group_name_H-M   'P 1'
#
loop_
_entity.id
_entity.type
_entity.pdbx_description
1 polymer ?
#
loop_
_entity_poly.entity_id
_entity_poly.type
_entity_poly.pdbx_seq_one_letter_code
_entity_poly.pdbx_strand_id
1 'polypeptide(L)'
;MDYRITPQSCHIELRKARQRAGMSQRELQLRTGLRQAHVSRIENGQVDPRFSNVVRVARAVGLEVLLVPRRALPAVFGALAESGTDPERGRPSAVELLVGAEDAPSSGGGDASGEELE
;
A
#
# COMPACT_ATOMS: atom_id res chain seq x y z
N MET A 1 3.78 15.70 -10.60
CA MET A 1 3.17 14.57 -9.86
C MET A 1 1.87 14.16 -10.54
N ASP A 2 1.87 13.01 -11.22
CA ASP A 2 0.66 12.43 -11.83
C ASP A 2 -0.13 11.71 -10.73
N TYR A 3 -1.11 12.38 -10.14
CA TYR A 3 -1.99 11.82 -9.10
C TYR A 3 -3.04 10.85 -9.67
N ARG A 4 -2.64 9.94 -10.55
CA ARG A 4 -3.54 8.98 -11.21
C ARG A 4 -3.82 7.81 -10.28
N ILE A 5 -4.89 7.91 -9.49
CA ILE A 5 -5.54 6.74 -8.90
C ILE A 5 -6.30 6.06 -10.03
N THR A 6 -5.74 5.00 -10.60
CA THR A 6 -6.45 4.16 -11.57
C THR A 6 -7.31 3.12 -10.85
N PRO A 7 -8.35 2.57 -11.51
CA PRO A 7 -9.07 1.42 -10.99
C PRO A 7 -8.13 0.24 -10.67
N GLN A 8 -7.04 0.07 -11.42
CA GLN A 8 -6.04 -0.96 -11.12
C GLN A 8 -5.21 -0.65 -9.86
N SER A 9 -5.16 0.57 -9.35
CA SER A 9 -4.41 0.86 -8.12
C SER A 9 -5.26 0.71 -6.85
N CYS A 10 -6.59 0.77 -6.96
CA CYS A 10 -7.46 0.81 -5.77
C CYS A 10 -7.43 -0.51 -4.97
N HIS A 11 -7.28 -1.66 -5.65
CA HIS A 11 -7.24 -2.95 -4.98
C HIS A 11 -6.00 -3.12 -4.09
N ILE A 12 -4.87 -2.56 -4.52
CA ILE A 12 -3.62 -2.55 -3.76
C ILE A 12 -3.81 -1.76 -2.48
N GLU A 13 -4.44 -0.58 -2.56
CA GLU A 13 -4.68 0.27 -1.40
C GLU A 13 -5.68 -0.35 -0.41
N LEU A 14 -6.74 -1.01 -0.90
CA LEU A 14 -7.65 -1.76 -0.03
C LEU A 14 -6.94 -2.93 0.68
N ARG A 15 -6.09 -3.68 -0.04
CA ARG A 15 -5.30 -4.76 0.54
C ARG A 15 -4.32 -4.26 1.60
N LYS A 16 -3.57 -3.18 1.30
CA LYS A 16 -2.65 -2.54 2.25
C LYS A 16 -3.39 -2.03 3.48
N ALA A 17 -4.56 -1.40 3.30
CA ALA A 17 -5.38 -0.93 4.42
C ALA A 17 -5.86 -2.09 5.30
N ARG A 18 -6.31 -3.20 4.69
CA ARG A 18 -6.65 -4.43 5.45
C ARG A 18 -5.45 -4.93 6.26
N GLN A 19 -4.28 -5.02 5.63
CA GLN A 19 -3.05 -5.48 6.29
C GLN A 19 -2.64 -4.56 7.45
N ARG A 20 -2.71 -3.24 7.25
CA ARG A 20 -2.47 -2.24 8.32
C ARG A 20 -3.46 -2.36 9.47
N ALA A 21 -4.70 -2.74 9.18
CA ALA A 21 -5.72 -2.99 10.18
C ALA A 21 -5.55 -4.35 10.90
N GLY A 22 -4.47 -5.11 10.62
CA GLY A 22 -4.21 -6.43 11.23
C GLY A 22 -5.24 -7.50 10.86
N MET A 23 -6.04 -7.27 9.82
CA MET A 23 -7.21 -8.08 9.51
C MET A 23 -6.87 -9.15 8.47
N SER A 24 -7.29 -10.39 8.68
CA SER A 24 -7.27 -11.46 7.68
C SER A 24 -8.38 -11.28 6.63
N GLN A 25 -8.24 -11.94 5.47
CA GLN A 25 -9.32 -11.94 4.47
C GLN A 25 -10.62 -12.58 4.99
N ARG A 26 -10.51 -13.53 5.93
CA ARG A 26 -11.67 -14.17 6.57
C ARG A 26 -12.42 -13.17 7.46
N GLU A 27 -11.71 -12.38 8.25
CA GLU A 27 -12.33 -11.32 9.06
C GLU A 27 -12.94 -10.23 8.19
N LEU A 28 -12.29 -9.89 7.07
CA LEU A 28 -12.86 -8.95 6.10
C LEU A 28 -14.15 -9.51 5.47
N GLN A 29 -14.20 -10.81 5.16
CA GLN A 29 -15.44 -11.48 4.76
C GLN A 29 -16.52 -11.29 5.83
N LEU A 30 -16.21 -11.56 7.10
CA LEU A 30 -17.19 -11.47 8.19
C LEU A 30 -17.75 -10.04 8.35
N ARG A 31 -16.90 -9.02 8.17
CA ARG A 31 -17.32 -7.61 8.25
C ARG A 31 -18.10 -7.12 7.04
N THR A 32 -17.83 -7.66 5.84
CA THR A 32 -18.41 -7.17 4.58
C THR A 32 -19.55 -8.03 4.04
N GLY A 33 -19.70 -9.25 4.55
CA GLY A 33 -20.59 -10.27 4.00
C GLY A 33 -20.18 -10.77 2.60
N LEU A 34 -18.99 -10.38 2.10
CA LEU A 34 -18.45 -10.88 0.83
C LEU A 34 -17.82 -12.26 1.05
N ARG A 35 -17.98 -13.17 0.09
CA ARG A 35 -17.28 -14.47 0.13
C ARG A 35 -15.77 -14.26 0.10
N GLN A 36 -14.99 -15.02 0.86
CA GLN A 36 -13.52 -14.89 0.90
C GLN A 36 -12.89 -15.03 -0.48
N ALA A 37 -13.37 -15.95 -1.33
CA ALA A 37 -12.91 -16.06 -2.71
C ALA A 37 -13.14 -14.78 -3.53
N HIS A 38 -14.21 -14.03 -3.25
CA HIS A 38 -14.47 -12.74 -3.89
C HIS A 38 -13.56 -11.65 -3.33
N VAL A 39 -13.35 -11.61 -2.01
CA VAL A 39 -12.37 -10.71 -1.36
C VAL A 39 -10.97 -10.92 -1.96
N SER A 40 -10.53 -12.17 -2.10
CA SER A 40 -9.23 -12.50 -2.69
C SER A 40 -9.11 -12.03 -4.14
N ARG A 41 -10.12 -12.28 -4.99
CA ARG A 41 -10.11 -11.79 -6.38
C ARG A 41 -10.06 -10.27 -6.46
N ILE A 42 -10.79 -9.57 -5.59
CA ILE A 42 -10.76 -8.11 -5.50
C ILE A 42 -9.35 -7.65 -5.14
N GLU A 43 -8.77 -8.15 -4.04
CA GLU A 43 -7.44 -7.73 -3.54
C GLU A 43 -6.27 -8.08 -4.47
N ASN A 44 -6.47 -8.98 -5.43
CA ASN A 44 -5.49 -9.36 -6.45
C ASN A 44 -5.78 -8.73 -7.82
N GLY A 45 -6.77 -7.84 -7.93
CA GLY A 45 -7.11 -7.17 -9.19
C GLY A 45 -7.66 -8.10 -10.28
N GLN A 46 -8.14 -9.30 -9.90
CA GLN A 46 -8.63 -10.32 -10.83
C GLN A 46 -10.09 -10.06 -11.29
N VAL A 47 -10.77 -9.10 -10.66
CA VAL A 47 -12.13 -8.70 -11.00
C VAL A 47 -12.24 -7.18 -10.90
N ASP A 48 -13.15 -6.61 -11.69
CA ASP A 48 -13.63 -5.25 -11.48
C ASP A 48 -14.81 -5.27 -10.48
N PRO A 49 -14.60 -4.88 -9.21
CA PRO A 49 -15.67 -4.88 -8.23
C PRO A 49 -16.70 -3.80 -8.55
N ARG A 50 -17.99 -4.12 -8.33
CA ARG A 50 -19.01 -3.06 -8.23
C ARG A 50 -18.58 -2.03 -7.20
N PHE A 51 -18.81 -0.74 -7.51
CA PHE A 51 -18.48 0.36 -6.61
C PHE A 51 -19.03 0.18 -5.18
N SER A 52 -20.23 -0.40 -5.04
CA SER A 52 -20.82 -0.73 -3.73
C SER A 52 -19.96 -1.67 -2.89
N ASN A 53 -19.23 -2.61 -3.51
CA ASN A 53 -18.29 -3.48 -2.80
C ASN A 53 -17.02 -2.72 -2.42
N VAL A 54 -16.53 -1.80 -3.27
CA VAL A 54 -15.38 -0.94 -2.96
C VAL A 54 -15.65 -0.11 -1.71
N VAL A 55 -16.78 0.60 -1.68
CA VAL A 55 -17.21 1.40 -0.52
C VAL A 55 -17.35 0.51 0.72
N ARG A 56 -17.93 -0.68 0.57
CA ARG A 56 -18.11 -1.61 1.69
C ARG A 56 -16.78 -2.10 2.26
N VAL A 57 -15.83 -2.48 1.41
CA VAL A 57 -14.49 -2.94 1.83
C VAL A 57 -13.73 -1.78 2.47
N ALA A 58 -13.73 -0.59 1.86
CA ALA A 58 -13.09 0.61 2.41
C ALA A 58 -13.56 0.88 3.85
N ARG A 59 -14.87 0.92 4.09
CA ARG A 59 -15.42 1.14 5.43
C ARG A 59 -15.06 0.03 6.42
N ALA A 60 -15.05 -1.23 5.98
CA ALA A 60 -14.69 -2.34 6.85
C ALA A 60 -13.23 -2.27 7.36
N VAL A 61 -12.34 -1.61 6.59
CA VAL A 61 -10.94 -1.38 6.94
C VAL A 61 -10.65 0.04 7.46
N GLY A 62 -11.69 0.83 7.77
CA GLY A 62 -11.54 2.16 8.37
C GLY A 62 -11.23 3.29 7.38
N LEU A 63 -11.50 3.10 6.10
CA LEU A 63 -11.38 4.12 5.05
C LEU A 63 -12.76 4.60 4.58
N GLU A 64 -12.78 5.77 3.95
CA GLU A 64 -13.96 6.31 3.26
C GLU A 64 -13.58 6.76 1.84
N VAL A 65 -14.54 6.66 0.91
CA VAL A 65 -14.37 7.06 -0.48
C VAL A 65 -14.93 8.47 -0.67
N LEU A 66 -14.08 9.40 -1.09
CA LEU A 66 -14.45 10.80 -1.33
C LEU A 66 -14.10 11.22 -2.75
N LEU A 67 -14.97 12.02 -3.37
CA LEU A 67 -14.66 12.72 -4.60
C LEU A 67 -14.07 14.08 -4.23
N VAL A 68 -12.86 14.34 -4.72
CA VAL A 68 -12.15 15.59 -4.48
C VAL A 68 -11.87 16.29 -5.82
N PRO A 69 -12.00 17.63 -5.90
CA PRO A 69 -11.59 18.36 -7.10
C PRO A 69 -10.12 18.08 -7.41
N ARG A 70 -9.79 17.78 -8.68
CA ARG A 70 -8.41 17.42 -9.07
C ARG A 70 -7.37 18.46 -8.65
N ARG A 71 -7.73 19.75 -8.71
CA ARG A 71 -6.88 20.87 -8.28
C ARG A 71 -6.56 20.88 -6.77
N ALA A 72 -7.37 20.20 -5.96
CA ALA A 72 -7.18 20.10 -4.52
C ALA A 72 -6.33 18.89 -4.10
N LEU A 73 -5.98 17.98 -5.03
CA LEU A 73 -5.20 16.79 -4.72
C LEU A 73 -3.88 17.10 -4.00
N PRO A 74 -3.05 18.09 -4.41
CA PRO A 74 -1.82 18.40 -3.69
C PRO A 74 -2.06 18.76 -2.21
N ALA A 75 -3.11 19.53 -1.92
CA ALA A 75 -3.46 19.90 -0.55
C ALA A 75 -3.93 18.70 0.27
N VAL A 76 -4.72 17.79 -0.32
CA VAL A 76 -5.15 16.55 0.34
C VAL A 76 -3.94 15.68 0.69
N PHE A 77 -3.01 15.47 -0.26
CA PHE A 77 -1.80 14.67 0.01
C PHE A 77 -0.88 15.34 1.03
N GLY A 78 -0.73 16.67 0.99
CA GLY A 78 0.02 17.41 2.01
C GLY A 78 -0.56 17.21 3.42
N ALA A 79 -1.87 17.38 3.57
CA ALA A 79 -2.55 17.17 4.84
C ALA A 79 -2.42 15.72 5.36
N LEU A 80 -2.49 14.73 4.47
CA LEU A 80 -2.31 13.32 4.85
C LEU A 80 -0.87 13.00 5.27
N ALA A 81 0.13 13.62 4.64
CA ALA A 81 1.54 13.46 5.00
C ALA A 81 1.86 14.07 6.37
N GLU A 82 1.28 15.25 6.68
CA GLU A 82 1.43 15.92 7.98
C GLU A 82 0.70 15.18 9.10
N SER A 83 -0.44 14.58 8.80
CA SER A 83 -1.28 13.87 9.77
C SER A 83 -0.67 12.55 10.27
N GLY A 84 0.49 12.15 9.77
CA GLY A 84 1.27 11.03 10.33
C GLY A 84 0.47 9.74 10.48
N THR A 85 -0.39 9.40 9.51
CA THR A 85 -1.20 8.17 9.55
C THR A 85 -0.42 6.94 9.08
N ASP A 86 0.89 6.95 9.30
CA ASP A 86 1.76 5.79 9.18
C ASP A 86 2.29 5.40 10.58
N PRO A 87 1.82 4.29 11.17
CA PRO A 87 2.37 3.79 12.43
C PRO A 87 3.83 3.31 12.30
N GLU A 88 4.37 3.23 11.08
CA GLU A 88 5.75 2.81 10.81
C GLU A 88 6.70 4.03 10.67
N ARG A 89 6.82 4.85 11.72
CA ARG A 89 8.00 5.71 11.88
C ARG A 89 9.23 4.83 12.12
N GLY A 90 9.85 4.39 11.03
CA GLY A 90 11.14 3.71 11.03
C GLY A 90 11.87 3.68 9.70
N ARG A 91 11.32 4.30 8.64
CA ARG A 91 12.04 4.43 7.36
C ARG A 91 11.97 5.87 6.83
N PRO A 92 13.09 6.39 6.29
CA PRO A 92 13.13 7.72 5.70
C PRO A 92 12.06 7.85 4.63
N SER A 93 11.36 9.00 4.63
CA SER A 93 10.22 9.22 3.74
C SER A 93 10.64 9.06 2.27
N ALA A 94 9.73 8.63 1.41
CA ALA A 94 9.97 8.45 -0.03
C ALA A 94 10.52 9.69 -0.74
N VAL A 95 10.49 10.87 -0.11
CA VAL A 95 11.14 12.10 -0.60
C VAL A 95 12.67 12.00 -0.54
N GLU A 96 13.23 11.30 0.45
CA GLU A 96 14.68 11.13 0.63
C GLU A 96 15.26 10.14 -0.40
N LEU A 97 14.47 9.16 -0.83
CA LEU A 97 14.82 8.24 -1.92
C LEU A 97 14.73 8.89 -3.32
N LEU A 98 14.00 10.00 -3.45
CA LEU A 98 13.86 10.72 -4.72
C LEU A 98 14.90 11.84 -4.90
N VAL A 99 15.65 12.21 -3.85
CA VAL A 99 16.60 13.33 -3.86
C VAL A 99 18.00 12.83 -3.51
N GLY A 100 18.67 12.19 -4.48
CA GLY A 100 20.13 12.08 -4.54
C GLY A 100 20.80 10.96 -3.73
N ALA A 101 20.88 9.76 -4.31
CA ALA A 101 21.99 8.85 -4.06
C ALA A 101 22.93 8.89 -5.27
N GLU A 102 23.75 9.93 -5.34
CA GLU A 102 24.93 9.93 -6.21
C GLU A 102 26.18 9.65 -5.36
N ASP A 103 27.10 8.92 -5.99
CA ASP A 103 28.44 8.53 -5.56
C ASP A 103 28.61 7.36 -4.58
N ALA A 104 28.75 6.17 -5.18
CA ALA A 104 29.64 5.14 -4.66
C ALA A 104 31.11 5.63 -4.66
N PRO A 105 31.97 5.04 -3.82
CA PRO A 105 33.07 4.32 -4.46
C PRO A 105 33.27 2.90 -3.95
N SER A 106 33.80 2.11 -4.88
CA SER A 106 34.30 0.75 -4.80
C SER A 106 35.43 0.57 -3.77
N SER A 107 35.39 -0.57 -3.05
CA SER A 107 36.54 -1.43 -2.67
C SER A 107 36.02 -2.47 -1.67
N GLY A 108 36.30 -3.76 -1.73
CA GLY A 108 37.17 -4.56 -2.58
C GLY A 108 36.81 -6.04 -2.39
N GLY A 109 37.16 -6.86 -3.38
CA GLY A 109 36.98 -8.30 -3.36
C GLY A 109 37.91 -9.02 -2.40
N GLY A 110 37.53 -10.26 -2.08
CA GLY A 110 38.32 -11.19 -1.28
C GLY A 110 37.49 -12.39 -0.83
N ASP A 111 37.03 -13.20 -1.79
CA ASP A 111 36.58 -14.56 -1.48
C ASP A 111 37.81 -15.40 -1.12
N ALA A 112 37.88 -15.84 0.13
CA ALA A 112 38.75 -16.93 0.57
C ALA A 112 37.88 -18.15 0.84
N SER A 113 37.92 -19.05 -0.14
CA SER A 113 37.55 -20.46 -0.09
C SER A 113 38.28 -21.24 1.02
N GLY A 114 37.57 -22.19 1.65
CA GLY A 114 38.16 -23.45 2.14
C GLY A 114 37.88 -23.83 3.60
N GLU A 115 37.79 -25.16 3.81
CA GLU A 115 37.68 -25.93 5.08
C GLU A 115 36.24 -26.33 5.47
N GLU A 116 35.66 -27.38 4.86
CA GLU A 116 35.85 -28.83 5.11
C GLU A 116 35.62 -29.24 6.58
N LEU A 117 34.48 -29.91 6.80
CA LEU A 117 34.14 -30.67 7.99
C LEU A 117 34.25 -32.16 7.64
N GLU A 118 35.34 -32.80 8.04
CA GLU A 118 35.39 -34.18 8.56
C GLU A 118 36.74 -34.46 9.24
#